data_AF-A0A1W2LG04-F1
#
_entry.id   AF-A0A1W2LG04-F1
#
_cell.length_a   1.000
_cell.length_b   1.000
_cell.length_c   1.000
_cell.angle_alpha   90.00
_cell.angle_beta   90.00
_cell.angle_gamma   90.00
#
_symmetry.space_group_name_H-M   'P 1'
#
loop_
_entity.id
_entity.type
_entity.pdbx_description
1 polymer ?
#
loop_
_entity_poly.entity_id
_entity_poly.type
_entity_poly.pdbx_seq_one_letter_code
_entity_poly.pdbx_strand_id
1 'polypeptide(L)'
;RITAELRRRGRVVNHKRVERLMREQGLAGITRRKRRSLTRPAATPVPPVADVIRRDFTAERPGQRFVGDITYLPTFQGWLYLATVIDLHNREIVGHAMAEHLRTDLVCDAIALATARGLIRPGAVFHSDRGVQYTSGQFRAALTEHRIQPSIGRVGSCYDNAVAESFFATLKTEIGTTIWATRDQARHDIYRYLHYYNHDRLHSTVGHRTPHETRTSYSHHQAA
;
A
#
# COMPACT_ATOMS: atom_id res chain seq x y z
N ARG A 1 -14.30 12.69 -0.15
CA ARG A 1 -13.33 12.92 0.95
C ARG A 1 -13.55 14.25 1.68
N ILE A 2 -13.45 15.42 1.01
CA ILE A 2 -13.56 16.73 1.68
C ILE A 2 -14.85 16.89 2.49
N THR A 3 -16.00 16.47 1.95
CA THR A 3 -17.28 16.48 2.70
C THR A 3 -17.22 15.65 3.98
N ALA A 4 -16.61 14.47 3.94
CA ALA A 4 -16.47 13.60 5.11
C ALA A 4 -15.55 14.23 6.17
N GLU A 5 -14.47 14.85 5.73
CA GLU A 5 -13.55 15.60 6.60
C GLU A 5 -14.25 16.79 7.27
N LEU A 6 -15.01 17.58 6.52
CA LEU A 6 -15.78 18.69 7.08
C LEU A 6 -16.79 18.21 8.13
N ARG A 7 -17.45 17.08 7.87
CA ARG A 7 -18.38 16.47 8.83
C ARG A 7 -17.68 15.96 10.09
N ARG A 8 -16.50 15.36 9.98
CA ARG A 8 -15.66 14.98 11.13
C ARG A 8 -15.29 16.17 12.00
N ARG A 9 -15.08 17.33 11.39
CA ARG A 9 -14.83 18.62 12.09
C ARG A 9 -16.12 19.29 12.59
N GLY A 10 -17.24 18.56 12.67
CA GLY A 10 -18.53 19.07 13.17
C GLY A 10 -19.32 19.92 12.17
N ARG A 11 -18.89 20.06 10.91
CA ARG A 11 -19.62 20.85 9.90
C ARG A 11 -20.62 20.00 9.15
N VAL A 12 -21.91 20.23 9.40
CA VAL A 12 -23.01 19.57 8.64
C VAL A 12 -23.16 20.24 7.28
N VAL A 13 -22.46 19.69 6.27
CA VAL A 13 -22.50 20.21 4.89
C VAL A 13 -22.95 19.15 3.89
N ASN A 14 -23.70 19.59 2.88
CA ASN A 14 -24.08 18.78 1.73
C ASN A 14 -22.91 18.70 0.74
N HIS A 15 -22.65 17.51 0.18
CA HIS A 15 -21.59 17.30 -0.80
C HIS A 15 -21.72 18.21 -2.03
N LYS A 16 -22.95 18.50 -2.50
CA LYS A 16 -23.20 19.41 -3.63
C LYS A 16 -22.71 20.83 -3.36
N ARG A 17 -22.83 21.30 -2.11
CA ARG A 17 -22.32 22.63 -1.71
C ARG A 17 -20.79 22.65 -1.73
N VAL A 18 -20.17 21.59 -1.23
CA VAL A 18 -18.70 21.45 -1.25
C VAL A 18 -18.18 21.43 -2.68
N GLU A 19 -18.76 20.61 -3.55
CA GLU A 19 -18.37 20.51 -4.97
C GLU A 19 -18.52 21.84 -5.71
N ARG A 20 -19.63 22.55 -5.49
CA ARG A 20 -19.85 23.89 -6.07
C ARG A 20 -18.77 24.87 -5.63
N LEU A 21 -18.47 24.96 -4.33
CA LEU A 21 -17.46 25.88 -3.80
C LEU A 21 -16.05 25.51 -4.28
N MET A 22 -15.72 24.22 -4.35
CA MET A 22 -14.46 23.77 -4.91
C MET A 22 -14.31 24.21 -6.37
N ARG A 23 -15.36 24.06 -7.18
CA ARG A 23 -15.38 24.50 -8.58
C ARG A 23 -15.22 26.02 -8.71
N GLU A 24 -15.92 26.79 -7.89
CA GLU A 24 -15.81 28.27 -7.86
C GLU A 24 -14.40 28.75 -7.50
N GLN A 25 -13.67 27.99 -6.67
CA GLN A 25 -12.31 28.29 -6.23
C GLN A 25 -11.22 27.60 -7.08
N GLY A 26 -11.59 26.89 -8.15
CA GLY A 26 -10.64 26.13 -8.96
C GLY A 26 -9.94 24.98 -8.23
N LEU A 27 -10.50 24.51 -7.10
CA LEU A 27 -9.93 23.42 -6.30
C LEU A 27 -10.32 22.06 -6.89
N ALA A 28 -9.33 21.27 -7.28
CA ALA A 28 -9.53 19.91 -7.78
C ALA A 28 -8.52 18.94 -7.16
N GLY A 29 -8.86 17.65 -7.13
CA GLY A 29 -7.92 16.60 -6.73
C GLY A 29 -6.79 16.50 -7.76
N ILE A 30 -5.54 16.57 -7.29
CA ILE A 30 -4.37 16.34 -8.15
C ILE A 30 -4.46 14.90 -8.68
N THR A 31 -4.43 14.74 -9.99
CA THR A 31 -4.47 13.42 -10.64
C THR A 31 -3.31 13.30 -11.61
N ARG A 32 -2.41 12.34 -11.38
CA ARG A 32 -1.35 12.01 -12.34
C ARG A 32 -1.90 10.96 -13.31
N ARG A 33 -2.47 11.36 -14.45
CA ARG A 33 -2.76 10.40 -15.52
C ARG A 33 -1.45 10.01 -16.22
N LYS A 34 -1.02 8.77 -16.05
CA LYS A 34 -0.07 8.13 -16.98
C LYS A 34 -0.70 6.88 -17.57
N ARG A 35 -0.79 6.81 -18.90
CA ARG A 35 -0.90 5.55 -19.64
C ARG A 35 0.51 4.96 -19.75
N ARG A 36 0.72 3.72 -19.27
CA ARG A 36 1.34 2.63 -20.05
C ARG A 36 1.54 1.37 -19.19
N SER A 37 1.06 0.26 -19.76
CA SER A 37 1.49 -1.11 -19.50
C SER A 37 2.92 -1.32 -20.00
N LEU A 38 3.79 -1.88 -19.17
CA LEU A 38 5.02 -2.55 -19.60
C LEU A 38 5.43 -3.63 -18.56
N THR A 39 4.64 -4.69 -18.41
CA THR A 39 5.14 -5.92 -17.77
C THR A 39 5.70 -6.80 -18.87
N ARG A 40 7.03 -6.81 -19.04
CA ARG A 40 7.72 -7.80 -19.88
C ARG A 40 7.83 -9.12 -19.12
N PRO A 41 7.61 -10.28 -19.76
CA PRO A 41 7.70 -11.59 -19.11
C PRO A 41 9.10 -11.84 -18.55
N ALA A 42 9.19 -12.51 -17.40
CA ALA A 42 10.41 -13.17 -16.97
C ALA A 42 10.68 -14.37 -17.89
N ALA A 43 11.94 -14.56 -18.31
CA ALA A 43 12.36 -15.63 -19.23
C ALA A 43 12.44 -17.02 -18.55
N THR A 44 12.27 -17.09 -17.23
CA THR A 44 12.49 -18.31 -16.44
C THR A 44 11.18 -18.88 -15.92
N PRO A 45 10.89 -20.19 -16.10
CA PRO A 45 9.72 -20.82 -15.51
C PRO A 45 9.85 -20.83 -13.98
N VAL A 46 8.99 -20.06 -13.31
CA VAL A 46 8.84 -20.08 -11.84
C VAL A 46 7.82 -21.17 -11.48
N PRO A 47 8.02 -21.97 -10.42
CA PRO A 47 7.04 -22.97 -9.98
C PRO A 47 5.68 -22.32 -9.72
N PRO A 48 4.56 -22.94 -10.11
CA PRO A 48 3.24 -22.33 -10.01
C PRO A 48 2.87 -22.09 -8.55
N VAL A 49 2.84 -20.82 -8.13
CA VAL A 49 2.16 -20.39 -6.90
C VAL A 49 0.73 -20.04 -7.27
N ALA A 50 -0.24 -20.54 -6.51
CA ALA A 50 -1.65 -20.28 -6.77
C ALA A 50 -2.00 -18.81 -6.51
N ASP A 51 -2.82 -18.23 -7.39
CA ASP A 51 -3.50 -16.96 -7.12
C ASP A 51 -4.71 -17.25 -6.21
N VAL A 52 -4.51 -17.02 -4.91
CA VAL A 52 -5.52 -17.24 -3.86
C VAL A 52 -6.40 -16.01 -3.68
N ILE A 53 -5.90 -14.81 -4.01
CA ILE A 53 -6.66 -13.56 -3.90
C ILE A 53 -7.69 -13.44 -5.00
N ARG A 54 -7.40 -13.86 -6.25
CA ARG A 54 -8.37 -13.85 -7.37
C ARG A 54 -9.10 -12.51 -7.54
N ARG A 55 -8.41 -11.40 -7.27
CA ARG A 55 -8.92 -10.02 -7.27
C ARG A 55 -9.97 -9.68 -6.20
N ASP A 56 -10.15 -10.55 -5.21
CA ASP A 56 -10.86 -10.20 -3.96
C ASP A 56 -9.90 -9.46 -3.02
N PHE A 57 -9.84 -8.14 -3.19
CA PHE A 57 -9.02 -7.25 -2.37
C PHE A 57 -9.65 -6.93 -1.01
N THR A 58 -10.33 -7.89 -0.40
CA THR A 58 -10.95 -7.76 0.92
C THR A 58 -10.47 -8.86 1.86
N ALA A 59 -10.62 -8.60 3.15
CA ALA A 59 -10.38 -9.56 4.21
C ALA A 59 -11.40 -9.34 5.32
N GLU A 60 -11.82 -10.42 5.98
CA GLU A 60 -12.81 -10.35 7.06
C GLU A 60 -12.23 -9.69 8.31
N ARG A 61 -10.94 -9.90 8.57
CA ARG A 61 -10.26 -9.40 9.78
C ARG A 61 -8.91 -8.76 9.43
N PRO A 62 -8.47 -7.75 10.21
CA PRO A 62 -7.10 -7.26 10.14
C PRO A 62 -6.09 -8.39 10.32
N GLY A 63 -5.02 -8.33 9.54
CA GLY A 63 -3.88 -9.23 9.62
C GLY A 63 -4.02 -10.55 8.86
N GLN A 64 -5.11 -10.77 8.12
CA GLN A 64 -5.36 -12.03 7.40
C GLN A 64 -4.86 -12.04 5.96
N ARG A 65 -5.01 -10.94 5.23
CA ARG A 65 -4.58 -10.85 3.84
C ARG A 65 -3.88 -9.53 3.59
N PHE A 66 -2.73 -9.63 2.96
CA PHE A 66 -1.88 -8.50 2.64
C PHE A 66 -1.63 -8.46 1.16
N VAL A 67 -1.33 -7.25 0.69
CA VAL A 67 -0.74 -7.03 -0.62
C VAL A 67 0.55 -6.26 -0.45
N GLY A 68 1.57 -6.62 -1.23
CA GLY A 68 2.84 -5.91 -1.24
C GLY A 68 3.33 -5.62 -2.64
N ASP A 69 4.00 -4.47 -2.75
CA ASP A 69 4.64 -4.03 -3.98
C ASP A 69 5.84 -3.12 -3.64
N ILE A 70 6.71 -2.92 -4.64
CA ILE A 70 7.87 -2.03 -4.56
C ILE A 70 7.71 -0.89 -5.54
N THR A 71 8.02 0.32 -5.10
CA THR A 71 8.13 1.48 -5.97
C THR A 71 9.49 2.15 -5.83
N TYR A 72 9.81 3.04 -6.76
CA TYR A 72 11.05 3.82 -6.75
C TYR A 72 10.75 5.31 -6.92
N LEU A 73 11.52 6.12 -6.20
CA LEU A 73 11.39 7.58 -6.12
C LEU A 73 12.75 8.23 -6.46
N PRO A 74 12.78 9.24 -7.36
CA PRO A 74 14.03 9.87 -7.79
C PRO A 74 14.57 10.82 -6.73
N THR A 75 15.88 10.82 -6.55
CA THR A 75 16.64 11.83 -5.80
C THR A 75 17.87 12.24 -6.61
N PHE A 76 18.53 13.35 -6.26
CA PHE A 76 19.80 13.71 -6.90
C PHE A 76 20.96 12.76 -6.56
N GLN A 77 20.81 11.92 -5.53
CA GLN A 77 21.77 10.86 -5.21
C GLN A 77 21.47 9.53 -5.94
N GLY A 78 20.40 9.48 -6.73
CA GLY A 78 19.89 8.29 -7.43
C GLY A 78 18.54 7.83 -6.88
N TRP A 79 18.16 6.59 -7.16
CA TRP A 79 16.86 6.06 -6.75
C TRP A 79 16.82 5.70 -5.26
N LEU A 80 15.67 5.93 -4.64
CA LEU A 80 15.26 5.33 -3.38
C LEU A 80 14.10 4.37 -3.65
N TYR A 81 14.24 3.12 -3.25
CA TYR A 81 13.23 2.08 -3.38
C TYR A 81 12.41 2.00 -2.08
N LEU A 82 11.10 1.83 -2.21
CA LEU A 82 10.15 1.69 -1.10
C LEU A 82 9.34 0.41 -1.32
N ALA A 83 9.46 -0.54 -0.40
CA ALA A 83 8.56 -1.68 -0.28
C ALA A 83 7.47 -1.39 0.74
N THR A 84 6.25 -1.88 0.50
CA THR A 84 5.12 -1.76 1.43
C THR A 84 4.38 -3.07 1.60
N VAL A 85 3.79 -3.26 2.78
CA VAL A 85 2.85 -4.32 3.13
C VAL A 85 1.55 -3.66 3.56
N ILE A 86 0.50 -3.83 2.76
CA ILE A 86 -0.80 -3.21 2.95
C ILE A 86 -1.81 -4.27 3.37
N ASP A 87 -2.49 -4.05 4.49
CA ASP A 87 -3.57 -4.91 4.97
C ASP A 87 -4.86 -4.68 4.14
N LEU A 88 -5.44 -5.75 3.60
CA LEU A 88 -6.60 -5.68 2.72
C LEU A 88 -7.92 -5.43 3.45
N HIS A 89 -7.98 -5.59 4.77
CA HIS A 89 -9.15 -5.28 5.59
C HIS A 89 -9.28 -3.77 5.83
N ASN A 90 -8.24 -3.15 6.40
CA ASN A 90 -8.27 -1.76 6.87
C ASN A 90 -7.52 -0.78 5.97
N ARG A 91 -6.79 -1.26 4.94
CA ARG A 91 -5.91 -0.49 4.04
C ARG A 91 -4.67 0.08 4.68
N GLU A 92 -4.31 -0.32 5.89
CA GLU A 92 -3.17 0.21 6.61
C GLU A 92 -1.87 -0.32 6.03
N ILE A 93 -0.86 0.55 5.95
CA ILE A 93 0.51 0.17 5.64
C ILE A 93 1.12 -0.35 6.93
N VAL A 94 1.00 -1.66 7.15
CA VAL A 94 1.44 -2.32 8.38
C VAL A 94 2.95 -2.53 8.42
N GLY A 95 3.58 -2.63 7.24
CA GLY A 95 5.02 -2.79 7.06
C GLY A 95 5.53 -1.97 5.88
N HIS A 96 6.76 -1.48 5.99
CA HIS A 96 7.46 -0.78 4.92
C HIS A 96 8.97 -0.85 5.15
N ALA A 97 9.74 -0.72 4.08
CA ALA A 97 11.18 -0.60 4.13
C ALA A 97 11.67 0.25 2.97
N MET A 98 12.84 0.88 3.14
CA MET A 98 13.44 1.75 2.13
C MET A 98 14.91 1.42 1.94
N ALA A 99 15.34 1.26 0.69
CA ALA A 99 16.73 0.92 0.38
C ALA A 99 17.21 1.63 -0.90
N GLU A 100 18.53 1.61 -1.10
CA GLU A 100 19.19 2.15 -2.30
C GLU A 100 19.29 1.10 -3.43
N HIS A 101 18.77 -0.10 -3.17
CA HIS A 101 18.78 -1.25 -4.06
C HIS A 101 17.40 -1.91 -4.17
N LEU A 102 17.23 -2.70 -5.23
CA LEU A 102 16.02 -3.47 -5.54
C LEU A 102 16.21 -4.98 -5.27
N ARG A 103 16.95 -5.31 -4.21
CA ARG A 103 17.16 -6.69 -3.74
C ARG A 103 15.95 -7.20 -2.97
N THR A 104 15.86 -8.52 -2.78
CA THR A 104 14.72 -9.16 -2.09
C THR A 104 14.67 -8.84 -0.59
N ASP A 105 15.80 -8.59 0.05
CA ASP A 105 15.88 -8.15 1.45
C ASP A 105 14.95 -6.97 1.76
N LEU A 106 14.83 -6.00 0.85
CA LEU A 106 13.95 -4.85 0.98
C LEU A 106 12.50 -5.24 1.28
N VAL A 107 11.94 -6.23 0.59
CA VAL A 107 10.57 -6.66 0.87
C VAL A 107 10.49 -7.57 2.10
N CYS A 108 11.55 -8.34 2.39
CA CYS A 108 11.63 -9.15 3.60
C CYS A 108 11.63 -8.24 4.85
N ASP A 109 12.37 -7.13 4.82
CA ASP A 109 12.44 -6.15 5.90
C ASP A 109 11.06 -5.51 6.15
N ALA A 110 10.30 -5.21 5.09
CA ALA A 110 8.95 -4.68 5.21
C ALA A 110 8.00 -5.68 5.90
N ILE A 111 8.12 -6.97 5.60
CA ILE A 111 7.35 -8.04 6.25
C ILE A 111 7.80 -8.20 7.70
N ALA A 112 9.11 -8.24 7.95
CA ALA A 112 9.68 -8.34 9.29
C ALA A 112 9.17 -7.19 10.19
N LEU A 113 9.08 -5.97 9.67
CA LEU A 113 8.50 -4.83 10.39
C LEU A 113 7.02 -5.05 10.75
N ALA A 114 6.22 -5.57 9.81
CA ALA A 114 4.81 -5.87 10.08
C ALA A 114 4.65 -7.00 11.10
N THR A 115 5.47 -8.04 11.04
CA THR A 115 5.52 -9.13 12.02
C THR A 115 5.92 -8.63 13.39
N ALA A 116 6.98 -7.82 13.50
CA ALA A 116 7.49 -7.29 14.76
C ALA A 116 6.46 -6.40 15.48
N ARG A 117 5.54 -5.78 14.74
CA ARG A 117 4.41 -5.01 15.28
C ARG A 117 3.22 -5.88 15.73
N GLY A 118 3.28 -7.19 15.53
CA GLY A 118 2.18 -8.11 15.85
C GLY A 118 0.96 -7.96 14.94
N LEU A 119 1.14 -7.42 13.73
CA LEU A 119 0.04 -7.10 12.81
C LEU A 119 -0.26 -8.22 11.81
N ILE A 120 0.51 -9.32 11.84
CA ILE A 120 0.33 -10.49 10.98
C ILE A 120 -0.28 -11.64 11.78
N ARG A 121 -1.40 -12.18 11.31
CA ARG A 121 -2.01 -13.38 11.93
C ARG A 121 -1.38 -14.66 11.38
N PRO A 122 -1.35 -15.74 12.18
CA PRO A 122 -0.95 -17.06 11.68
C PRO A 122 -1.79 -17.47 10.48
N GLY A 123 -1.15 -18.00 9.43
CA GLY A 123 -1.84 -18.41 8.21
C GLY A 123 -2.30 -17.25 7.34
N ALA A 124 -1.79 -16.03 7.57
CA ALA A 124 -2.05 -14.90 6.70
C ALA A 124 -1.61 -15.16 5.27
N VAL A 125 -2.27 -14.54 4.30
CA VAL A 125 -1.92 -14.59 2.88
C VAL A 125 -1.20 -13.30 2.51
N PHE A 126 -0.07 -13.41 1.82
CA PHE A 126 0.60 -12.27 1.21
C PHE A 126 0.54 -12.37 -0.30
N HIS A 127 -0.06 -11.36 -0.93
CA HIS A 127 -0.18 -11.27 -2.37
C HIS A 127 0.79 -10.27 -2.97
N SER A 128 1.37 -10.64 -4.10
CA SER A 128 2.22 -9.76 -4.90
C SER A 128 2.12 -10.09 -6.38
N ASP A 129 2.53 -9.13 -7.20
CA ASP A 129 2.78 -9.39 -8.62
C ASP A 129 3.98 -10.34 -8.83
N ARG A 130 4.14 -10.80 -10.08
CA ARG A 130 5.22 -11.69 -10.52
C ARG A 130 6.57 -10.97 -10.69
N GLY A 131 7.00 -10.23 -9.67
CA GLY A 131 8.35 -9.64 -9.62
C GLY A 131 9.43 -10.68 -9.33
N VAL A 132 10.67 -10.42 -9.77
CA VAL A 132 11.81 -11.31 -9.49
C VAL A 132 12.08 -11.45 -7.98
N GLN A 133 11.82 -10.40 -7.22
CA GLN A 133 11.92 -10.40 -5.75
C GLN A 133 10.91 -11.38 -5.15
N TYR A 134 9.64 -11.29 -5.57
CA TYR A 134 8.53 -12.10 -5.08
C TYR A 134 8.57 -13.58 -5.49
N THR A 135 9.40 -13.91 -6.49
CA THR A 135 9.59 -15.28 -6.97
C THR A 135 10.88 -15.91 -6.45
N SER A 136 11.71 -15.15 -5.73
CA SER A 136 13.00 -15.60 -5.21
C SER A 136 12.87 -16.56 -4.03
N GLY A 137 13.88 -17.42 -3.84
CA GLY A 137 13.96 -18.35 -2.71
C GLY A 137 14.03 -17.63 -1.36
N GLN A 138 14.75 -16.51 -1.28
CA GLN A 138 14.85 -15.67 -0.08
C GLN A 138 13.47 -15.19 0.38
N PHE A 139 12.64 -14.71 -0.54
CA PHE A 139 11.29 -14.25 -0.22
C PHE A 139 10.40 -15.39 0.29
N ARG A 140 10.47 -16.56 -0.35
CA ARG A 140 9.75 -17.76 0.09
C ARG A 140 10.18 -18.20 1.50
N ALA A 141 11.47 -18.12 1.80
CA ALA A 141 11.99 -18.44 3.13
C ALA A 141 11.45 -17.47 4.19
N ALA A 142 11.49 -16.16 3.93
CA ALA A 142 10.95 -15.14 4.83
C ALA A 142 9.44 -15.31 5.10
N LEU A 143 8.64 -15.62 4.08
CA LEU A 143 7.22 -15.92 4.26
C LEU A 143 7.00 -17.18 5.11
N THR A 144 7.81 -18.21 4.88
CA THR A 144 7.74 -19.47 5.64
C THR A 144 8.08 -19.26 7.12
N GLU A 145 9.14 -18.50 7.40
CA GLU A 145 9.56 -18.13 8.76
C GLU A 145 8.42 -17.46 9.55
N HIS A 146 7.68 -16.57 8.90
CA HIS A 146 6.56 -15.86 9.50
C HIS A 146 5.21 -16.58 9.38
N ARG A 147 5.18 -17.82 8.86
CA ARG A 147 3.96 -18.63 8.64
C ARG A 147 2.92 -17.92 7.77
N ILE A 148 3.40 -17.23 6.73
CA ILE A 148 2.60 -16.49 5.75
C ILE A 148 2.52 -17.32 4.46
N GLN A 149 1.32 -17.46 3.92
CA GLN A 149 1.07 -18.16 2.68
C GLN A 149 1.28 -17.22 1.47
N PRO A 150 2.17 -17.56 0.52
CA PRO A 150 2.33 -16.77 -0.69
C PRO A 150 1.11 -16.93 -1.61
N SER A 151 0.64 -15.81 -2.16
CA SER A 151 -0.25 -15.76 -3.31
C SER A 151 0.42 -14.92 -4.39
N ILE A 152 0.43 -15.38 -5.63
CA ILE A 152 1.03 -14.62 -6.74
C ILE A 152 0.00 -14.47 -7.85
N GLY A 153 -0.15 -13.25 -8.40
CA GLY A 153 -1.05 -12.96 -9.51
C GLY A 153 -0.83 -13.84 -10.74
N ARG A 154 -1.84 -13.95 -11.62
CA ARG A 154 -1.76 -14.69 -12.89
C ARG A 154 -0.93 -13.92 -13.92
N VAL A 155 -0.32 -14.64 -14.87
CA VAL A 155 0.38 -14.02 -16.00
C VAL A 155 -0.62 -13.17 -16.80
N GLY A 156 -0.25 -11.92 -17.13
CA GLY A 156 -1.02 -11.06 -18.02
C GLY A 156 -2.22 -10.34 -17.41
N SER A 157 -2.38 -10.37 -16.08
CA SER A 157 -3.44 -9.64 -15.39
C SER A 157 -2.89 -8.37 -14.74
N CYS A 158 -3.09 -7.22 -15.38
CA CYS A 158 -2.72 -5.91 -14.84
C CYS A 158 -3.59 -5.44 -13.65
N TYR A 159 -4.47 -6.30 -13.13
CA TYR A 159 -5.41 -5.97 -12.05
C TYR A 159 -5.12 -6.72 -10.76
N ASP A 160 -4.09 -7.56 -10.71
CA ASP A 160 -3.86 -8.45 -9.56
C ASP A 160 -3.28 -7.71 -8.35
N ASN A 161 -2.81 -6.47 -8.51
CA ASN A 161 -2.21 -5.66 -7.44
C ASN A 161 -2.81 -4.24 -7.31
N ALA A 162 -4.09 -4.08 -7.67
CA ALA A 162 -4.74 -2.78 -7.80
C ALA A 162 -4.67 -1.89 -6.54
N VAL A 163 -4.63 -2.49 -5.35
CA VAL A 163 -4.54 -1.76 -4.07
C VAL A 163 -3.16 -1.11 -3.90
N ALA A 164 -2.07 -1.84 -4.14
CA ALA A 164 -0.73 -1.29 -4.03
C ALA A 164 -0.46 -0.27 -5.15
N GLU A 165 -0.93 -0.55 -6.37
CA GLU A 165 -0.86 0.40 -7.49
C GLU A 165 -1.59 1.71 -7.16
N SER A 166 -2.80 1.63 -6.59
CA SER A 166 -3.58 2.81 -6.18
C SER A 166 -2.86 3.62 -5.11
N PHE A 167 -2.26 2.94 -4.13
CA PHE A 167 -1.44 3.58 -3.11
C PHE A 167 -0.25 4.32 -3.74
N PHE A 168 0.56 3.64 -4.56
CA PHE A 168 1.75 4.25 -5.16
C PHE A 168 1.42 5.37 -6.14
N ALA A 169 0.32 5.26 -6.88
CA ALA A 169 -0.18 6.36 -7.71
C ALA A 169 -0.44 7.60 -6.85
N THR A 170 -1.12 7.42 -5.71
CA THR A 170 -1.43 8.49 -4.76
C THR A 170 -0.16 9.09 -4.15
N LEU A 171 0.74 8.27 -3.62
CA LEU A 171 2.03 8.68 -3.05
C LEU A 171 2.81 9.53 -4.06
N LYS A 172 2.96 9.04 -5.29
CA LYS A 172 3.71 9.73 -6.35
C LYS A 172 3.04 11.01 -6.83
N THR A 173 1.71 11.12 -6.67
CA THR A 173 0.97 12.34 -6.99
C THR A 173 1.12 13.39 -5.90
N GLU A 174 1.16 12.99 -4.63
CA GLU A 174 1.12 13.94 -3.51
C GLU A 174 2.51 14.40 -3.05
N ILE A 175 3.52 13.52 -3.10
CA ILE A 175 4.90 13.88 -2.72
C ILE A 175 5.92 13.58 -3.81
N GLY A 176 5.64 12.64 -4.73
CA GLY A 176 6.58 12.23 -5.77
C GLY A 176 6.67 13.15 -7.00
N THR A 177 6.10 14.36 -6.94
CA THR A 177 6.34 15.42 -7.93
C THR A 177 7.65 16.17 -7.68
N THR A 178 8.21 16.05 -6.47
CA THR A 178 9.49 16.63 -6.08
C THR A 178 10.61 15.61 -6.31
N ILE A 179 11.78 16.09 -6.73
CA ILE A 179 13.02 15.30 -6.70
C ILE A 179 13.80 15.78 -5.48
N TRP A 180 14.07 14.88 -4.53
CA TRP A 180 14.80 15.24 -3.31
C TRP A 180 16.29 15.43 -3.57
N ALA A 181 16.93 16.31 -2.78
CA ALA A 181 18.37 16.50 -2.88
C ALA A 181 19.14 15.28 -2.34
N THR A 182 18.65 14.70 -1.24
CA THR A 182 19.26 13.51 -0.64
C THR A 182 18.25 12.39 -0.44
N ARG A 183 18.75 11.15 -0.37
CA ARG A 183 17.91 9.99 0.00
C ARG A 183 17.37 10.11 1.41
N ASP A 184 18.09 10.75 2.34
CA ASP A 184 17.61 10.93 3.72
C ASP A 184 16.42 11.88 3.81
N GLN A 185 16.42 12.97 3.04
CA GLN A 185 15.26 13.84 2.90
C GLN A 185 14.05 13.06 2.35
N ALA A 186 14.27 12.25 1.31
CA ALA A 186 13.22 11.39 0.76
C ALA A 186 12.70 10.39 1.80
N ARG A 187 13.58 9.72 2.57
CA ARG A 187 13.19 8.80 3.66
C ARG A 187 12.31 9.50 4.70
N HIS A 188 12.70 10.70 5.12
CA HIS A 188 11.95 11.48 6.10
C HIS A 188 10.55 11.85 5.59
N ASP A 189 10.45 12.38 4.37
CA ASP A 189 9.17 12.76 3.78
C ASP A 189 8.25 11.56 3.51
N ILE A 190 8.82 10.45 3.04
CA ILE A 190 8.08 9.20 2.85
C ILE A 190 7.56 8.71 4.19
N TYR A 191 8.39 8.65 5.23
CA TYR A 191 7.96 8.23 6.57
C TYR A 191 6.81 9.08 7.09
N ARG A 192 6.93 10.41 7.00
CA ARG A 192 5.86 11.36 7.36
C ARG A 192 4.60 11.12 6.55
N TYR A 193 4.73 10.82 5.26
CA TYR A 193 3.60 10.49 4.41
C TYR A 193 2.91 9.18 4.79
N LEU A 194 3.67 8.12 5.09
CA LEU A 194 3.11 6.84 5.54
C LEU A 194 2.35 7.02 6.86
N HIS A 195 2.88 7.83 7.78
CA HIS A 195 2.20 8.19 9.02
C HIS A 195 0.88 8.92 8.74
N TYR A 196 0.91 9.97 7.92
CA TYR A 196 -0.28 10.70 7.47
C TYR A 196 -1.32 9.78 6.81
N TYR A 197 -0.88 8.89 5.94
CA TYR A 197 -1.74 7.93 5.26
C TYR A 197 -2.47 7.02 6.25
N ASN A 198 -1.76 6.48 7.24
CA ASN A 198 -2.35 5.56 8.22
C ASN A 198 -3.25 6.26 9.25
N HIS A 199 -2.93 7.50 9.65
CA HIS A 199 -3.53 8.13 10.84
C HIS A 199 -4.47 9.29 10.54
N ASP A 200 -4.32 9.97 9.40
CA ASP A 200 -5.05 11.21 9.10
C ASP A 200 -5.86 11.12 7.80
N ARG A 201 -5.40 10.32 6.83
CA ARG A 201 -6.08 10.19 5.53
C ARG A 201 -7.36 9.39 5.68
N LEU A 202 -8.48 9.94 5.21
CA LEU A 202 -9.75 9.20 5.13
C LEU A 202 -9.81 8.34 3.87
N HIS A 203 -10.25 7.10 4.05
CA HIS A 203 -10.40 6.10 2.98
C HIS A 203 -11.86 5.77 2.75
N SER A 204 -12.37 6.01 1.54
CA SER A 204 -13.77 5.71 1.19
C SER A 204 -14.08 4.23 1.25
N THR A 205 -13.11 3.36 0.96
CA THR A 205 -13.25 1.89 0.98
C THR A 205 -13.48 1.31 2.37
N VAL A 206 -13.18 2.06 3.45
CA VAL A 206 -13.38 1.66 4.85
C VAL A 206 -14.35 2.59 5.58
N GLY A 207 -15.26 3.22 4.82
CA GLY A 207 -16.32 4.05 5.37
C GLY A 207 -15.89 5.47 5.76
N HIS A 208 -14.89 6.04 5.07
CA HIS A 208 -14.31 7.34 5.40
C HIS A 208 -13.73 7.40 6.82
N ARG A 209 -13.10 6.30 7.23
CA ARG A 209 -12.21 6.21 8.40
C ARG A 209 -10.76 6.20 7.96
N THR A 210 -9.87 6.47 8.91
CA THR A 210 -8.44 6.27 8.68
C THR A 210 -8.13 4.77 8.77
N PRO A 211 -7.06 4.29 8.12
CA PRO A 211 -6.68 2.89 8.21
C PRO A 211 -6.47 2.44 9.66
N HIS A 212 -5.77 3.26 10.44
CA HIS A 212 -5.52 2.98 11.85
C HIS A 212 -6.82 2.89 12.67
N GLU A 213 -7.73 3.86 12.53
CA GLU A 213 -9.04 3.85 13.20
C GLU A 213 -9.85 2.61 12.86
N THR A 214 -9.79 2.16 11.61
CA THR A 214 -10.51 0.96 11.16
C THR A 214 -9.98 -0.28 11.87
N ARG A 215 -8.65 -0.40 12.02
CA ARG A 215 -8.03 -1.49 12.77
C ARG A 215 -8.39 -1.45 14.25
N THR A 216 -8.26 -0.30 14.91
CA THR A 216 -8.49 -0.18 16.36
C THR A 216 -9.96 -0.40 16.71
N SER A 217 -10.88 0.12 15.89
CA SER A 217 -12.32 -0.12 16.06
C SER A 217 -12.66 -1.62 15.98
N TYR A 218 -12.03 -2.37 15.06
CA TYR A 218 -12.22 -3.81 14.96
C TYR A 218 -11.75 -4.54 16.24
N SER A 219 -10.58 -4.17 16.77
CA SER A 219 -10.05 -4.76 18.01
C SER A 219 -10.98 -4.50 19.21
N HIS A 220 -11.53 -3.28 19.32
CA HIS A 220 -12.46 -2.95 20.41
C HIS A 220 -13.78 -3.73 20.31
N HIS A 221 -14.33 -3.91 19.11
CA HIS A 221 -15.54 -4.73 18.90
C HIS A 221 -15.34 -6.22 19.18
N GLN A 222 -14.11 -6.74 19.18
CA GLN A 222 -13.82 -8.13 19.52
C GLN A 222 -13.55 -8.35 21.02
N ALA A 223 -13.20 -7.28 21.73
CA ALA A 223 -12.88 -7.32 23.16
C ALA A 223 -14.09 -7.03 24.07
N ALA A 224 -15.16 -6.47 23.51
CA ALA A 224 -16.45 -6.22 24.15
C ALA A 224 -17.41 -7.39 23.91
#